data_AF-A0AAD9JES6-F1
#
_entry.id   AF-A0AAD9JES6-F1
#
_cell.length_a   1.000
_cell.length_b   1.000
_cell.length_c   1.000
_cell.angle_alpha   90.00
_cell.angle_beta   90.00
_cell.angle_gamma   90.00
#
_symmetry.space_group_name_H-M   'P 1'
#
loop_
_entity.id
_entity.type
_entity.pdbx_description
1 polymer ?
#
loop_
_entity_poly.entity_id
_entity_poly.type
_entity_poly.pdbx_seq_one_letter_code
_entity_poly.pdbx_strand_id
1 'polypeptide(L)'
;CFSIFQIFDDAYKSTLSVIILDDIERLLDYVPIGPRFSNLVLQALLVLLKKSPPPGRKLLIIGTTSRKDVLQEMEMLSAFSALIHVSNLSNHQHLLAVIEDIGTFQPKEVKSITKKTEGKRLWIGIKKLLILLEMAQQGDPDYRVPKLLSLLEEEGGLEMEGY
;
A
#
# COMPACT_ATOMS: atom_id res chain seq x y z
N CYS A 1 6.82 3.92 22.98
CA CYS A 1 6.89 2.57 23.56
C CYS A 1 5.70 2.22 24.47
N PHE A 2 5.40 3.00 25.51
CA PHE A 2 4.35 2.66 26.48
C PHE A 2 2.98 2.36 25.86
N SER A 3 2.54 3.18 24.90
CA SER A 3 1.25 3.00 24.24
C SER A 3 1.13 1.69 23.46
N ILE A 4 2.22 1.20 22.86
CA ILE A 4 2.21 -0.07 22.11
C ILE A 4 1.97 -1.23 23.09
N PHE A 5 2.66 -1.25 24.22
CA PHE A 5 2.44 -2.28 25.24
C PHE A 5 0.99 -2.29 25.77
N GLN A 6 0.42 -1.12 26.01
CA GLN A 6 -0.96 -1.02 26.47
C GLN A 6 -1.96 -1.60 25.46
N ILE A 7 -1.77 -1.34 24.16
CA ILE A 7 -2.63 -1.91 23.10
C ILE A 7 -2.60 -3.45 23.12
N PHE A 8 -1.41 -4.05 23.28
CA PHE A 8 -1.28 -5.49 23.38
C PHE A 8 -1.91 -6.03 24.67
N ASP A 9 -1.69 -5.38 25.81
CA ASP A 9 -2.29 -5.77 27.08
C ASP A 9 -3.82 -5.69 27.06
N ASP A 10 -4.39 -4.70 26.37
CA ASP A 10 -5.83 -4.57 26.16
C ASP A 10 -6.35 -5.65 25.21
N ALA A 11 -5.66 -5.91 24.10
CA ALA A 11 -6.01 -7.00 23.18
C ALA A 11 -5.97 -8.37 23.85
N TYR A 12 -5.05 -8.58 24.80
CA TYR A 12 -5.00 -9.80 25.58
C TYR A 12 -6.21 -9.98 26.48
N LYS A 13 -7.01 -8.96 26.81
CA LYS A 13 -8.21 -9.12 27.65
C LYS A 13 -9.39 -9.74 26.89
N SER A 14 -9.40 -9.66 25.56
CA SER A 14 -10.45 -10.22 24.70
C SER A 14 -10.22 -11.72 24.40
N THR A 15 -11.30 -12.47 24.17
CA THR A 15 -11.21 -13.86 23.69
C THR A 15 -10.69 -13.95 22.26
N LEU A 16 -11.11 -13.02 21.40
CA LEU A 16 -10.64 -12.84 20.03
C LEU A 16 -10.25 -11.38 19.84
N SER A 17 -9.03 -11.13 19.38
CA SER A 17 -8.55 -9.78 19.10
C SER A 17 -7.75 -9.73 17.80
N VAL A 18 -7.77 -8.54 17.18
CA VAL A 18 -6.95 -8.21 16.02
C VAL A 18 -6.20 -6.92 16.31
N ILE A 19 -4.90 -6.91 16.05
CA ILE A 19 -4.07 -5.69 16.07
C ILE A 19 -3.58 -5.42 14.66
N ILE A 20 -3.68 -4.15 14.23
CA ILE A 20 -3.11 -3.69 12.97
C ILE A 20 -1.91 -2.79 13.32
N LEU A 21 -0.72 -3.20 12.89
CA LEU A 21 0.51 -2.43 12.93
C LEU A 21 0.71 -1.80 11.55
N ASP A 22 0.22 -0.58 11.39
CA ASP A 22 0.30 0.13 10.11
C ASP A 22 1.63 0.88 9.96
N ASP A 23 2.20 0.84 8.75
CA ASP A 23 3.43 1.54 8.34
C ASP A 23 4.58 1.30 9.34
N ILE A 24 4.98 0.03 9.50
CA ILE A 24 5.92 -0.42 10.54
C ILE A 24 7.23 0.38 10.51
N GLU A 25 7.77 0.69 9.33
CA GLU A 25 8.97 1.51 9.18
C GLU A 25 8.82 2.88 9.87
N ARG A 26 7.62 3.48 9.88
CA ARG A 26 7.36 4.72 10.63
C ARG A 26 7.28 4.49 12.12
N LEU A 27 6.69 3.39 12.58
CA LEU A 27 6.68 3.05 14.01
C LEU A 27 8.12 2.89 14.56
N LEU A 28 9.03 2.43 13.70
CA LEU A 28 10.45 2.31 14.00
C LEU A 28 11.24 3.60 13.83
N ASP A 29 10.61 4.73 13.48
CA ASP A 29 11.28 5.99 13.13
C ASP A 29 12.39 5.79 12.09
N TYR A 30 12.18 4.91 11.11
CA TYR A 30 13.20 4.56 10.13
C TYR A 30 13.49 5.72 9.17
N VAL A 31 14.78 6.04 9.00
CA VAL A 31 15.28 7.02 8.04
C VAL A 31 16.36 6.37 7.17
N PRO A 32 16.26 6.42 5.82
CA PRO A 32 17.19 5.71 4.94
C PRO A 32 18.60 6.35 4.87
N ILE A 33 18.73 7.68 5.09
CA ILE A 33 20.01 8.38 5.03
C ILE A 33 20.78 8.16 6.33
N GLY A 34 21.88 7.41 6.26
CA GLY A 34 22.64 6.97 7.42
C GLY A 34 21.69 6.15 8.31
N PRO A 35 21.37 4.89 7.92
CA PRO A 35 20.17 4.19 8.36
C PRO A 35 20.00 4.29 9.86
N ARG A 36 18.92 4.96 10.27
CA ARG A 36 18.57 5.22 11.67
C ARG A 36 17.19 4.66 11.93
N PHE A 37 17.02 4.11 13.11
CA PHE A 37 15.74 3.59 13.60
C PHE A 37 15.78 3.51 15.13
N SER A 38 14.60 3.45 15.74
CA SER A 38 14.43 3.25 17.16
C SER A 38 14.61 1.77 17.51
N ASN A 39 15.85 1.39 17.87
CA ASN A 39 16.14 0.01 18.29
C ASN A 39 15.30 -0.40 19.51
N LEU A 40 14.96 0.55 20.40
CA LEU A 40 14.09 0.28 21.54
C LEU A 40 12.70 -0.19 21.08
N VAL A 41 12.10 0.47 20.08
CA VAL A 41 10.80 0.08 19.54
C VAL A 41 10.91 -1.24 18.77
N LEU A 42 11.98 -1.43 18.00
CA LEU A 42 12.26 -2.69 17.29
C LEU A 42 12.25 -3.88 18.25
N GLN A 43 13.06 -3.83 19.31
CA GLN A 43 13.16 -4.91 20.28
C GLN A 43 11.82 -5.16 20.99
N ALA A 44 11.11 -4.10 21.38
CA ALA A 44 9.79 -4.22 21.99
C ALA A 44 8.79 -4.92 21.06
N LEU A 45 8.73 -4.53 19.79
CA LEU A 45 7.84 -5.16 18.80
C LEU A 45 8.23 -6.62 18.54
N LEU A 46 9.52 -6.94 18.40
CA LEU A 46 9.98 -8.32 18.22
C LEU A 46 9.55 -9.23 19.37
N VAL A 47 9.61 -8.75 20.62
CA VAL A 47 9.13 -9.48 21.80
C VAL A 47 7.61 -9.65 21.74
N LEU A 48 6.87 -8.57 21.44
CA LEU A 48 5.40 -8.60 21.41
C LEU A 48 4.85 -9.50 20.29
N LEU A 49 5.45 -9.46 19.10
CA LEU A 49 5.05 -10.29 17.96
C LEU A 49 5.24 -11.79 18.22
N LYS A 50 6.25 -12.17 19.04
CA LYS A 50 6.53 -13.57 19.41
C LYS A 50 5.76 -14.02 20.65
N LYS A 51 5.16 -13.11 21.41
CA LYS A 51 4.44 -13.42 22.65
C LYS A 51 3.10 -14.07 22.33
N SER A 52 2.89 -15.28 22.83
CA SER A 52 1.59 -15.95 22.72
C SER A 52 0.54 -15.28 23.62
N PRO A 53 -0.72 -15.14 23.17
CA PRO A 53 -1.80 -14.67 24.03
C PRO A 53 -2.07 -15.65 25.18
N PRO A 54 -2.72 -15.21 26.27
CA PRO A 54 -3.09 -16.10 27.37
C PRO A 54 -3.95 -17.29 26.91
N PRO A 55 -3.93 -18.42 27.65
CA PRO A 55 -4.73 -19.60 27.30
C PRO A 55 -6.21 -19.27 27.09
N GLY A 56 -6.80 -19.87 26.05
CA GLY A 56 -8.20 -19.64 25.69
C GLY A 56 -8.47 -18.33 24.92
N ARG A 57 -7.42 -17.57 24.56
CA ARG A 57 -7.52 -16.33 23.79
C ARG A 57 -6.78 -16.44 22.47
N LYS A 58 -7.27 -15.76 21.43
CA LYS A 58 -6.64 -15.71 20.09
C LYS A 58 -6.38 -14.28 19.69
N LEU A 59 -5.18 -14.04 19.16
CA LEU A 59 -4.74 -12.75 18.65
C LEU A 59 -4.27 -12.91 17.21
N LEU A 60 -4.80 -12.09 16.30
CA LEU A 60 -4.28 -11.92 14.95
C LEU A 60 -3.54 -10.58 14.88
N ILE A 61 -2.35 -10.58 14.32
CA ILE A 61 -1.58 -9.35 14.09
C ILE A 61 -1.39 -9.18 12.58
N ILE A 62 -1.78 -8.02 12.06
CA ILE A 62 -1.58 -7.64 10.66
C ILE A 62 -0.59 -6.49 10.64
N GLY A 63 0.56 -6.69 10.00
CA GLY A 63 1.55 -5.65 9.77
C GLY A 63 1.52 -5.15 8.34
N THR A 64 1.62 -3.84 8.12
CA THR A 64 1.83 -3.25 6.79
C THR A 64 3.22 -2.62 6.71
N THR A 65 3.83 -2.71 5.53
CA THR A 65 5.12 -2.07 5.25
C THR A 65 5.20 -1.78 3.76
N SER A 66 5.83 -0.66 3.41
CA SER A 66 6.27 -0.36 2.04
C SER A 66 7.76 -0.72 1.84
N ARG A 67 8.46 -1.18 2.89
CA ARG A 67 9.91 -1.41 2.95
C ARG A 67 10.26 -2.81 3.47
N LYS A 68 9.81 -3.83 2.73
CA LYS A 68 10.08 -5.24 3.06
C LYS A 68 11.58 -5.55 3.21
N ASP A 69 12.41 -4.95 2.36
CA ASP A 69 13.88 -5.00 2.39
C ASP A 69 14.43 -4.64 3.78
N VAL A 70 13.97 -3.52 4.33
CA VAL A 70 14.41 -3.01 5.63
C VAL A 70 13.99 -3.96 6.75
N LEU A 71 12.73 -4.42 6.74
CA LEU A 71 12.23 -5.34 7.76
C LEU A 71 12.91 -6.72 7.70
N GLN A 72 13.42 -7.10 6.52
CA GLN A 72 14.22 -8.31 6.35
C GLN A 72 15.59 -8.15 7.03
N GLU A 73 16.28 -7.04 6.80
CA GLU A 73 17.57 -6.72 7.43
C GLU A 73 17.45 -6.60 8.95
N MET A 74 16.30 -6.15 9.46
CA MET A 74 16.00 -6.06 10.90
C MET A 74 15.53 -7.38 11.52
N GLU A 75 15.56 -8.49 10.77
CA GLU A 75 15.07 -9.82 11.17
C GLU A 75 13.59 -9.87 11.61
N MET A 76 12.83 -8.81 11.36
CA MET A 76 11.44 -8.70 11.80
C MET A 76 10.49 -9.56 10.97
N LEU A 77 10.79 -9.80 9.69
CA LEU A 77 9.97 -10.69 8.86
C LEU A 77 9.82 -12.09 9.46
N SER A 78 10.85 -12.58 10.17
CA SER A 78 10.83 -13.89 10.84
C SER A 78 9.82 -13.98 11.99
N ALA A 79 9.37 -12.83 12.53
CA ALA A 79 8.38 -12.77 13.59
C ALA A 79 6.94 -12.91 13.07
N PHE A 80 6.72 -12.73 11.76
CA PHE A 80 5.40 -12.89 11.14
C PHE A 80 5.23 -14.32 10.58
N SER A 81 4.05 -14.89 10.77
CA SER A 81 3.75 -16.27 10.33
C SER A 81 3.49 -16.39 8.82
N ALA A 82 3.09 -15.29 8.16
CA ALA A 82 2.82 -15.25 6.74
C ALA A 82 3.13 -13.86 6.18
N LEU A 83 3.55 -13.82 4.91
CA LEU A 83 3.81 -12.59 4.17
C LEU A 83 2.92 -12.59 2.93
N ILE A 84 2.09 -11.55 2.78
CA ILE A 84 1.21 -11.38 1.63
C ILE A 84 1.73 -10.19 0.83
N HIS A 85 2.07 -10.41 -0.44
CA HIS A 85 2.49 -9.33 -1.33
C HIS A 85 1.26 -8.62 -1.90
N VAL A 86 1.22 -7.30 -1.72
CA VAL A 86 0.23 -6.43 -2.36
C VAL A 86 0.93 -5.70 -3.51
N SER A 87 0.63 -6.11 -4.74
CA SER A 87 1.25 -5.54 -5.94
C SER A 87 0.52 -4.29 -6.43
N ASN A 88 1.24 -3.43 -7.15
CA ASN A 88 0.64 -2.36 -7.93
C ASN A 88 -0.25 -2.91 -9.06
N LEU A 89 -1.10 -2.04 -9.59
CA LEU A 89 -1.87 -2.32 -10.81
C LEU A 89 -0.89 -2.37 -11.99
N SER A 90 -0.86 -3.50 -12.69
CA SER A 90 0.21 -3.84 -13.63
C SER A 90 -0.21 -3.92 -15.10
N ASN A 91 -1.50 -3.91 -15.40
CA ASN A 91 -2.03 -4.05 -16.75
C ASN A 91 -3.23 -3.12 -16.97
N HIS A 92 -3.58 -2.90 -18.25
CA HIS A 92 -4.66 -2.01 -18.63
C HIS A 92 -6.04 -2.48 -18.14
N GLN A 93 -6.27 -3.79 -17.99
CA GLN A 93 -7.54 -4.32 -17.49
C GLN A 93 -7.79 -3.88 -16.04
N HIS A 94 -6.74 -3.85 -15.20
CA HIS A 94 -6.83 -3.31 -13.85
C HIS A 94 -7.20 -1.84 -13.84
N LEU A 95 -6.61 -1.03 -14.73
CA LEU A 95 -6.96 0.39 -14.87
C LEU A 95 -8.43 0.56 -15.26
N LEU A 96 -8.90 -0.19 -16.25
CA LEU A 96 -10.29 -0.12 -16.71
C LEU A 96 -11.28 -0.55 -15.63
N ALA A 97 -10.98 -1.63 -14.90
CA ALA A 97 -11.80 -2.08 -13.77
C ALA A 97 -11.95 -0.98 -12.70
N VAL A 98 -10.87 -0.25 -12.40
CA VAL A 98 -10.91 0.87 -11.45
C VAL A 98 -11.73 2.04 -12.02
N ILE A 99 -11.55 2.39 -13.30
CA ILE A 99 -12.32 3.48 -13.93
C ILE A 99 -13.82 3.16 -13.96
N GLU A 100 -14.17 1.90 -14.27
CA GLU A 100 -15.54 1.41 -14.29
C GLU A 100 -16.18 1.44 -12.91
N ASP A 101 -15.47 1.00 -11.87
CA ASP A 101 -15.97 0.98 -10.48
C ASP A 101 -16.24 2.39 -9.94
N ILE A 102 -15.35 3.35 -10.23
CA ILE A 102 -15.54 4.74 -9.76
C ILE A 102 -16.56 5.49 -10.64
N GLY A 103 -16.78 5.06 -11.89
CA GLY A 103 -17.77 5.65 -12.79
C GLY A 103 -17.43 7.08 -13.23
N THR A 104 -16.14 7.40 -13.35
CA THR A 104 -15.64 8.77 -13.51
C THR A 104 -15.60 9.28 -14.95
N PHE A 105 -15.54 8.37 -15.93
CA PHE A 105 -15.36 8.70 -17.34
C PHE A 105 -16.57 8.25 -18.18
N GLN A 106 -16.92 9.03 -19.18
CA GLN A 106 -17.97 8.71 -20.14
C GLN A 106 -17.57 7.53 -21.03
N PRO A 107 -18.53 6.78 -21.61
CA PRO A 107 -18.21 5.63 -22.47
C PRO A 107 -17.27 5.96 -23.65
N LYS A 108 -17.36 7.17 -24.20
CA LYS A 108 -16.44 7.65 -25.25
C LYS A 108 -15.00 7.80 -24.75
N GLU A 109 -14.83 8.26 -23.51
CA GLU A 109 -13.54 8.49 -22.87
C GLU A 109 -12.91 7.14 -22.48
N VAL A 110 -13.70 6.22 -21.89
CA VAL A 110 -13.25 4.87 -21.55
C VAL A 110 -12.74 4.12 -22.79
N LYS A 111 -13.44 4.21 -23.93
CA LYS A 111 -12.98 3.65 -25.21
C LYS A 111 -11.65 4.24 -25.66
N SER A 112 -11.48 5.56 -25.51
CA SER A 112 -10.23 6.25 -25.85
C SER A 112 -9.06 5.82 -24.94
N ILE A 113 -9.30 5.75 -23.62
CA ILE A 113 -8.33 5.27 -22.63
C ILE A 113 -7.93 3.82 -22.93
N THR A 114 -8.91 2.95 -23.18
CA THR A 114 -8.69 1.55 -23.54
C THR A 114 -7.73 1.44 -24.72
N LYS A 115 -8.05 2.11 -25.84
CA LYS A 115 -7.22 2.06 -27.05
C LYS A 115 -5.80 2.58 -26.82
N LYS A 116 -5.63 3.61 -25.98
CA LYS A 116 -4.32 4.24 -25.72
C LYS A 116 -3.47 3.54 -24.66
N THR A 117 -4.06 2.63 -23.89
CA THR A 117 -3.39 1.88 -22.82
C THR A 117 -3.27 0.38 -23.12
N GLU A 118 -4.01 -0.12 -24.11
CA GLU A 118 -3.91 -1.49 -24.59
C GLU A 118 -2.49 -1.83 -25.04
N GLY A 119 -1.98 -2.99 -24.60
CA GLY A 119 -0.61 -3.44 -24.86
C GLY A 119 0.49 -2.72 -24.07
N LYS A 120 0.19 -1.63 -23.35
CA LYS A 120 1.18 -0.91 -22.53
C LYS A 120 1.28 -1.49 -21.13
N ARG A 121 2.49 -1.51 -20.57
CA ARG A 121 2.68 -1.87 -19.17
C ARG A 121 2.18 -0.76 -18.25
N LEU A 122 1.50 -1.15 -17.18
CA LEU A 122 1.19 -0.26 -16.06
C LEU A 122 2.00 -0.63 -14.82
N TRP A 123 2.23 0.35 -13.95
CA TRP A 123 2.80 0.14 -12.63
C TRP A 123 2.42 1.27 -11.68
N ILE A 124 1.19 1.24 -11.17
CA ILE A 124 0.70 2.31 -10.29
C ILE A 124 -0.06 1.74 -9.09
N GLY A 125 0.20 2.32 -7.91
CA GLY A 125 -0.55 2.00 -6.70
C GLY A 125 -1.96 2.59 -6.76
N ILE A 126 -2.96 1.86 -6.26
CA ILE A 126 -4.37 2.27 -6.34
C ILE A 126 -4.61 3.66 -5.77
N LYS A 127 -4.05 4.00 -4.61
CA LYS A 127 -4.20 5.33 -3.99
C LYS A 127 -3.73 6.46 -4.90
N LYS A 128 -2.59 6.27 -5.59
CA LYS A 128 -2.05 7.26 -6.52
C LYS A 128 -2.93 7.37 -7.74
N LEU A 129 -3.37 6.25 -8.31
CA LEU A 129 -4.29 6.24 -9.44
C LEU A 129 -5.58 7.01 -9.14
N LEU A 130 -6.19 6.81 -7.96
CA LEU A 130 -7.40 7.54 -7.55
C LEU A 130 -7.18 9.06 -7.58
N ILE A 131 -6.04 9.53 -7.06
CA ILE A 131 -5.66 10.95 -7.08
C ILE A 131 -5.54 11.45 -8.54
N LEU A 132 -4.88 10.69 -9.41
CA LEU A 132 -4.70 11.10 -10.82
C LEU A 132 -6.03 11.14 -11.59
N LEU A 133 -6.94 10.20 -11.31
CA LEU A 133 -8.28 10.18 -11.88
C LEU A 133 -9.07 11.43 -11.44
N GLU A 134 -9.04 11.77 -10.15
CA GLU A 134 -9.69 12.96 -9.61
C GLU A 134 -9.12 14.25 -10.22
N MET A 135 -7.79 14.37 -10.32
CA MET A 135 -7.13 15.50 -10.97
C MET A 135 -7.53 15.64 -12.45
N ALA A 136 -7.61 14.53 -13.18
CA ALA A 136 -8.01 14.53 -14.57
C ALA A 136 -9.47 14.95 -14.77
N GLN A 137 -10.37 14.60 -13.83
CA GLN A 137 -11.78 14.96 -13.90
C GLN A 137 -12.06 16.46 -13.71
N GLN A 138 -11.20 17.17 -12.96
CA GLN A 138 -11.34 18.62 -12.73
C GLN A 138 -11.02 19.44 -13.99
N GLY A 139 -10.43 18.83 -15.02
CA GLY A 139 -10.17 19.47 -16.31
C GLY A 139 -11.42 19.58 -17.20
N ASP A 140 -11.26 20.39 -18.25
CA ASP A 140 -12.23 20.51 -19.33
C ASP A 140 -12.54 19.12 -19.95
N PRO A 141 -13.81 18.78 -20.21
CA PRO A 141 -14.23 17.49 -20.79
C PRO A 141 -13.39 17.00 -21.98
N ASP A 142 -12.92 17.89 -22.84
CA ASP A 142 -12.13 17.50 -24.02
C ASP A 142 -10.66 17.15 -23.68
N TYR A 143 -10.19 17.54 -22.49
CA TYR A 143 -8.81 17.37 -22.03
C TYR A 143 -8.64 16.34 -20.91
N ARG A 144 -9.73 15.76 -20.37
CA ARG A 144 -9.65 14.78 -19.26
C ARG A 144 -8.81 13.55 -19.61
N VAL A 145 -9.07 12.94 -20.77
CA VAL A 145 -8.32 11.75 -21.22
C VAL A 145 -6.85 12.08 -21.51
N PRO A 146 -6.51 13.11 -22.32
CA PRO A 146 -5.12 13.52 -22.48
C PRO A 146 -4.42 13.82 -21.15
N LYS A 147 -5.10 14.50 -20.22
CA LYS A 147 -4.55 14.85 -18.92
C LYS A 147 -4.26 13.61 -18.08
N LEU A 148 -5.19 12.65 -18.03
CA LEU A 148 -4.97 11.39 -17.30
C LEU A 148 -3.74 10.65 -17.83
N LEU A 149 -3.61 10.52 -19.15
CA LEU A 149 -2.50 9.78 -19.75
C LEU A 149 -1.15 10.46 -19.49
N SER A 150 -1.08 11.79 -19.63
CA SER A 150 0.11 12.58 -19.28
C SER A 150 0.47 12.42 -17.80
N LEU A 151 -0.50 12.47 -16.89
CA LEU A 151 -0.26 12.24 -15.45
C LEU A 151 0.24 10.82 -15.17
N LEU A 152 -0.30 9.80 -15.85
CA LEU A 152 0.14 8.42 -15.68
C LEU A 152 1.57 8.21 -16.20
N GLU A 153 1.93 8.85 -17.32
CA GLU A 153 3.28 8.79 -17.89
C GLU A 153 4.31 9.54 -17.01
N GLU A 154 3.97 10.75 -16.55
CA GLU A 154 4.82 11.57 -15.67
C GLU A 154 5.17 10.86 -14.35
N GLU A 155 4.23 10.10 -13.80
CA GLU A 155 4.40 9.32 -12.57
C GLU A 155 5.03 7.93 -12.81
N GLY A 156 5.42 7.61 -14.06
CA GLY A 156 5.94 6.30 -14.44
C GLY A 156 4.93 5.16 -14.29
N GLY A 157 3.65 5.49 -14.16
CA GLY A 157 2.54 4.55 -13.96
C GLY A 157 2.05 3.90 -15.25
N LEU A 158 2.33 4.50 -16.40
CA LEU A 158 2.07 3.97 -17.74
C LEU A 158 3.35 4.09 -18.58
N GLU A 159 3.67 3.02 -19.31
CA GLU A 159 4.79 3.01 -20.25
C GLU A 159 4.59 4.05 -21.36
N MET A 160 5.59 4.90 -21.58
CA MET A 160 5.59 5.86 -22.69
C MET A 160 5.70 5.13 -24.02
N GLU A 161 5.04 5.64 -25.07
CA GLU A 161 5.30 5.19 -26.43
C GLU A 161 6.77 5.44 -26.77
N GLY A 162 7.49 4.37 -27.10
CA GLY A 162 8.92 4.41 -27.36
C GLY A 162 9.30 5.38 -28.48
N TYR A 163 10.44 6.06 -28.28
CA TYR A 163 11.37 6.33 -29.37
C TYR A 163 12.06 5.03 -29.79
#